data_AF-A0AAN9XRZ9-F1
#
_entry.id   AF-A0AAN9XRZ9-F1
#
_cell.length_a   1.000
_cell.length_b   1.000
_cell.length_c   1.000
_cell.angle_alpha   90.00
_cell.angle_beta   90.00
_cell.angle_gamma   90.00
#
_symmetry.space_group_name_H-M   'P 1'
#
loop_
_entity.id
_entity.type
_entity.pdbx_description
1 polymer ?
#
loop_
_entity_poly.entity_id
_entity_poly.type
_entity_poly.pdbx_seq_one_letter_code
_entity_poly.pdbx_strand_id
1 'polypeptide(L)'
;MGRRKIEIARVKNSNTRQVTFSKRRTGLFKKANELSILCGVKIAIVVFSPGNKPYSFGHPDVDVVAKQFLQQESDDESKKMQSAVTMKQNAKIHKLAHLMKQLDVEQKKSAVLNEAMKQSLGTTLEYSNDSLEELKLKVNDHLRDVEAAETMIIYSQEAV
;
A
#
# COMPACT_ATOMS: atom_id res chain seq x y z
N MET A 1 -38.72 60.46 -8.08
CA MET A 1 -37.31 60.66 -7.71
C MET A 1 -36.43 59.72 -8.53
N GLY A 2 -35.41 60.24 -9.21
CA GLY A 2 -34.49 59.45 -10.06
C GLY A 2 -33.46 58.62 -9.27
N ARG A 3 -32.63 57.86 -10.00
CA ARG A 3 -31.55 57.03 -9.43
C ARG A 3 -30.41 57.94 -8.94
N ARG A 4 -30.02 57.81 -7.67
CA ARG A 4 -28.85 58.51 -7.08
C ARG A 4 -27.78 57.50 -6.66
N LYS A 5 -26.51 57.92 -6.70
CA LYS A 5 -25.41 57.14 -6.13
C LYS A 5 -25.59 57.04 -4.61
N ILE A 6 -25.34 55.87 -4.05
CA ILE A 6 -25.42 55.59 -2.62
C ILE A 6 -24.19 54.78 -2.21
N GLU A 7 -23.78 54.91 -0.95
CA GLU A 7 -22.68 54.14 -0.37
C GLU A 7 -23.07 52.66 -0.20
N ILE A 8 -22.08 51.76 -0.27
CA ILE A 8 -22.25 50.33 0.01
C ILE A 8 -22.14 50.12 1.53
N ALA A 9 -23.20 50.54 2.24
CA ALA A 9 -23.35 50.38 3.67
C ALA A 9 -24.79 49.97 4.02
N ARG A 10 -25.03 49.60 5.29
CA ARG A 10 -26.37 49.23 5.76
C ARG A 10 -27.32 50.43 5.66
N VAL A 11 -28.42 50.29 4.92
CA VAL A 11 -29.47 51.31 4.83
C VAL A 11 -30.13 51.49 6.20
N LYS A 12 -30.01 52.71 6.77
CA LYS A 12 -30.48 53.03 8.13
C LYS A 12 -32.00 52.97 8.25
N ASN A 13 -32.72 53.68 7.37
CA ASN A 13 -34.18 53.73 7.35
C ASN A 13 -34.77 52.34 6.97
N SER A 14 -35.66 51.80 7.82
CA SER A 14 -36.24 50.46 7.64
C SER A 14 -37.09 50.34 6.37
N ASN A 15 -37.92 51.34 6.06
CA ASN A 15 -38.78 51.34 4.88
C ASN A 15 -37.94 51.35 3.60
N THR A 16 -36.94 52.24 3.55
CA THR A 16 -36.00 52.30 2.42
C THR A 16 -35.20 51.01 2.30
N ARG A 17 -34.80 50.40 3.43
CA ARG A 17 -34.08 49.12 3.44
C ARG A 17 -34.94 48.00 2.88
N GLN A 18 -36.22 47.91 3.25
CA GLN A 18 -37.14 46.89 2.77
C GLN A 18 -37.40 46.99 1.26
N VAL A 19 -37.63 48.22 0.76
CA VAL A 19 -37.81 48.48 -0.67
C VAL A 19 -36.52 48.20 -1.43
N THR A 20 -35.37 48.61 -0.91
CA THR A 20 -34.05 48.36 -1.51
C THR A 20 -33.75 46.88 -1.59
N PHE A 21 -34.00 46.13 -0.52
CA PHE A 21 -33.86 44.67 -0.49
C PHE A 21 -34.71 44.03 -1.59
N SER A 22 -35.99 44.39 -1.67
CA SER A 22 -36.92 43.81 -2.65
C SER A 22 -36.48 44.07 -4.09
N LYS A 23 -36.06 45.31 -4.40
CA LYS A 23 -35.57 45.68 -5.74
C LYS A 23 -34.24 45.02 -6.07
N ARG A 24 -33.27 45.04 -5.16
CA ARG A 24 -31.94 44.45 -5.38
C ARG A 24 -32.00 42.93 -5.49
N ARG A 25 -32.76 42.25 -4.63
CA ARG A 25 -32.99 40.80 -4.72
C ARG A 25 -33.55 40.43 -6.08
N THR A 26 -34.58 41.13 -6.54
CA THR A 26 -35.19 40.87 -7.85
C THR A 26 -34.20 41.10 -8.98
N GLY A 27 -33.41 42.17 -8.95
CA GLY A 27 -32.37 42.44 -9.93
C GLY A 27 -31.25 41.38 -9.93
N LEU A 28 -30.84 40.93 -8.74
CA LEU A 28 -29.86 39.86 -8.56
C LEU A 28 -30.35 38.54 -9.16
N PHE A 29 -31.59 38.14 -8.88
CA PHE A 29 -32.17 36.91 -9.42
C PHE A 29 -32.29 36.95 -10.94
N LYS A 30 -32.69 38.09 -11.51
CA LYS A 30 -32.72 38.26 -12.98
C LYS A 30 -31.32 38.11 -13.59
N LYS A 31 -30.30 38.72 -12.99
CA LYS A 31 -28.91 38.61 -13.49
C LYS A 31 -28.35 37.20 -13.33
N ALA A 32 -28.67 36.51 -12.24
CA ALA A 32 -28.30 35.12 -12.05
C ALA A 32 -28.93 34.21 -13.11
N ASN A 33 -30.22 34.43 -13.43
CA ASN A 33 -30.91 33.70 -14.48
C ASN A 33 -30.34 33.98 -15.88
N GLU A 34 -30.04 35.24 -16.19
CA GLU A 34 -29.35 35.58 -17.45
C GLU A 34 -28.00 34.86 -17.55
N LEU A 35 -27.20 34.88 -16.48
CA LEU A 35 -25.88 34.22 -16.45
C LEU A 35 -25.99 32.70 -16.59
N SER A 36 -26.94 32.07 -15.90
CA SER A 36 -27.13 30.62 -15.97
C SER A 36 -27.52 30.17 -17.38
N ILE A 37 -28.38 30.93 -18.06
CA ILE A 37 -28.80 30.65 -19.44
C ILE A 37 -27.64 30.91 -20.43
N LEU A 38 -26.97 32.06 -20.32
CA LEU A 38 -25.93 32.47 -21.27
C LEU A 38 -24.68 31.59 -21.21
N CYS A 39 -24.29 31.17 -20.02
CA CYS A 39 -23.06 30.40 -19.81
C CYS A 39 -23.32 28.92 -19.51
N GLY A 40 -24.57 28.48 -19.41
CA GLY A 40 -24.91 27.10 -19.03
C GLY A 40 -24.42 26.71 -17.63
N VAL A 41 -24.29 27.68 -16.73
CA VAL A 41 -23.72 27.45 -15.39
C VAL A 41 -24.80 27.15 -14.35
N LYS A 42 -24.45 26.30 -13.39
CA LYS A 42 -25.29 26.00 -12.22
C LYS A 42 -25.11 27.09 -11.17
N ILE A 43 -26.21 27.66 -10.67
CA ILE A 43 -26.19 28.76 -9.70
C ILE A 43 -27.25 28.51 -8.62
N ALA A 44 -26.89 28.76 -7.36
CA ALA A 44 -27.85 28.87 -6.26
C ALA A 44 -27.58 30.13 -5.44
N ILE A 45 -28.65 30.84 -5.09
CA ILE A 45 -28.60 32.06 -4.26
C ILE A 45 -29.66 31.92 -3.17
N VAL A 46 -29.27 32.12 -1.92
CA VAL A 46 -30.18 32.17 -0.76
C VAL A 46 -29.95 33.48 -0.03
N VAL A 47 -31.02 34.25 0.20
CA VAL A 47 -30.96 35.53 0.92
C VAL A 47 -32.10 35.65 1.92
N PHE A 48 -31.79 36.17 3.10
CA PHE A 48 -32.77 36.45 4.14
C PHE A 48 -33.12 37.94 4.13
N SER A 49 -34.42 38.23 4.14
CA SER A 49 -34.91 39.60 4.31
C SER A 49 -34.58 40.14 5.71
N PRO A 50 -34.68 41.46 5.93
CA PRO A 50 -34.53 42.04 7.27
C PRO A 50 -35.49 41.44 8.33
N GLY A 51 -36.61 40.84 7.90
CA GLY A 51 -37.54 40.11 8.78
C GLY A 51 -37.28 38.60 8.84
N ASN A 52 -36.07 38.15 8.52
CA ASN A 52 -35.64 36.74 8.52
C ASN A 52 -36.42 35.79 7.61
N LYS A 53 -37.28 36.30 6.71
CA LYS A 53 -37.92 35.47 5.69
C LYS A 53 -36.90 35.08 4.59
N PRO A 54 -36.74 33.78 4.28
CA PRO A 54 -35.85 33.31 3.23
C PRO A 54 -36.42 33.58 1.83
N TYR A 55 -35.52 33.80 0.88
CA TYR A 55 -35.79 33.85 -0.55
C TYR A 55 -34.64 33.18 -1.28
N SER A 56 -34.95 32.42 -2.33
CA SER A 56 -33.94 31.71 -3.09
C SER A 56 -34.17 31.78 -4.60
N PHE A 57 -33.09 31.57 -5.33
CA PHE A 57 -33.07 31.34 -6.77
C PHE A 57 -32.09 30.21 -7.04
N GLY A 58 -32.48 29.25 -7.88
CA GLY A 58 -31.63 28.14 -8.27
C GLY A 58 -31.81 27.80 -9.74
N HIS A 59 -30.71 27.43 -10.38
CA HIS A 59 -30.70 26.82 -11.70
C HIS A 59 -29.70 25.66 -11.70
N PRO A 60 -30.13 24.41 -11.94
CA PRO A 60 -31.51 23.97 -12.25
C PRO A 60 -32.48 24.04 -11.05
N ASP A 61 -31.99 23.79 -9.83
CA ASP A 61 -32.74 23.92 -8.58
C ASP A 61 -31.76 24.20 -7.43
N VAL A 62 -32.21 24.88 -6.37
CA VAL A 62 -31.36 25.23 -5.22
C VAL A 62 -30.85 23.99 -4.50
N ASP A 63 -31.71 22.99 -4.28
CA ASP A 63 -31.37 21.78 -3.53
C ASP A 63 -30.39 20.92 -4.32
N VAL A 64 -30.53 20.88 -5.65
CA VAL A 64 -29.61 20.15 -6.53
C VAL A 64 -28.20 20.73 -6.47
N VAL A 65 -28.08 22.06 -6.56
CA VAL A 65 -26.79 22.74 -6.49
C VAL A 65 -26.20 22.63 -5.08
N ALA A 66 -27.00 22.78 -4.04
CA ALA A 66 -26.56 22.64 -2.65
C ALA A 66 -26.05 21.23 -2.35
N LYS A 67 -26.75 20.17 -2.79
CA LYS A 67 -26.30 18.79 -2.63
C LYS A 67 -24.96 18.54 -3.31
N GLN A 68 -24.78 19.02 -4.54
CA GLN A 68 -23.52 18.87 -5.27
C GLN A 68 -22.36 19.57 -4.56
N PHE A 69 -22.59 20.77 -4.03
CA PHE A 69 -21.60 21.50 -3.26
C PHE A 69 -21.18 20.76 -1.99
N LEU A 70 -22.15 20.26 -1.21
CA LEU A 70 -21.88 19.54 0.04
C LEU A 70 -21.19 18.18 -0.20
N GLN A 71 -21.53 17.47 -1.27
CA GLN A 71 -20.86 16.22 -1.66
C GLN A 71 -19.40 16.45 -2.03
N GLN A 72 -19.09 17.57 -2.70
CA GLN A 72 -17.72 17.90 -3.06
C GLN A 72 -16.82 18.11 -1.84
N GLU A 73 -17.33 18.71 -0.75
CA GLU A 73 -16.56 18.87 0.49
C GLU A 73 -16.25 17.51 1.16
N SER A 74 -17.20 16.55 1.12
CA SER A 74 -16.95 15.20 1.67
C SER A 74 -15.90 14.41 0.89
N ASP A 75 -15.83 14.61 -0.42
CA ASP A 75 -14.83 13.95 -1.27
C ASP A 75 -13.44 14.57 -1.09
N ASP A 76 -13.33 15.88 -0.87
CA ASP A 76 -12.03 16.54 -0.64
C ASP A 76 -11.40 16.15 0.71
N GLU A 77 -12.20 15.98 1.76
CA GLU A 77 -11.70 15.44 3.04
C GLU A 77 -11.29 13.97 2.91
N SER A 78 -12.05 13.18 2.14
CA SER A 78 -11.72 11.79 1.84
C SER A 78 -10.43 11.65 1.01
N LYS A 79 -10.20 12.55 0.04
CA LYS A 79 -8.98 12.60 -0.78
C LYS A 79 -7.75 13.03 0.02
N LYS A 80 -7.88 13.99 0.94
CA LYS A 80 -6.80 14.34 1.88
C LYS A 80 -6.41 13.16 2.76
N MET A 81 -7.41 12.44 3.31
CA MET A 81 -7.18 11.23 4.09
C MET A 81 -6.48 10.14 3.27
N GLN A 82 -6.94 9.89 2.04
CA GLN A 82 -6.37 8.87 1.15
C GLN A 82 -4.93 9.21 0.75
N SER A 83 -4.62 10.45 0.38
CA SER A 83 -3.25 10.85 0.03
C SER A 83 -2.24 10.64 1.17
N ALA A 84 -2.64 10.90 2.42
CA ALA A 84 -1.81 10.63 3.60
C ALA A 84 -1.64 9.11 3.86
N VAL A 85 -2.66 8.30 3.60
CA VAL A 85 -2.61 6.84 3.73
C VAL A 85 -1.75 6.20 2.62
N THR A 86 -1.90 6.65 1.38
CA THR A 86 -1.13 6.16 0.22
C THR A 86 0.35 6.48 0.37
N MET A 87 0.73 7.65 0.87
CA MET A 87 2.15 7.97 1.17
C MET A 87 2.75 7.00 2.22
N LYS A 88 2.02 6.70 3.30
CA LYS A 88 2.48 5.74 4.32
C LYS A 88 2.54 4.30 3.80
N GLN A 89 1.62 3.89 2.93
CA GLN A 89 1.63 2.56 2.31
C GLN A 89 2.81 2.41 1.33
N ASN A 90 3.11 3.41 0.51
CA ASN A 90 4.22 3.36 -0.44
C ASN A 90 5.59 3.21 0.26
N ALA A 91 5.79 3.88 1.40
CA ALA A 91 7.01 3.71 2.21
C ALA A 91 7.16 2.27 2.75
N LYS A 92 6.05 1.63 3.16
CA LYS A 92 6.05 0.22 3.60
C LYS A 92 6.34 -0.74 2.45
N ILE A 93 5.75 -0.51 1.27
CA ILE A 93 6.01 -1.32 0.06
C ILE A 93 7.48 -1.25 -0.33
N HIS A 94 8.09 -0.05 -0.31
CA HIS A 94 9.51 0.11 -0.61
C HIS A 94 10.41 -0.64 0.39
N LYS A 95 10.05 -0.62 1.68
CA LYS A 95 10.79 -1.35 2.72
C LYS A 95 10.64 -2.87 2.58
N LEU A 96 9.44 -3.35 2.25
CA LEU A 96 9.17 -4.76 1.95
C LEU A 96 9.98 -5.24 0.74
N ALA A 97 9.99 -4.49 -0.36
CA ALA A 97 10.77 -4.82 -1.55
C ALA A 97 12.28 -4.92 -1.27
N HIS A 98 12.81 -4.02 -0.43
CA HIS A 98 14.21 -4.06 -0.01
C HIS A 98 14.51 -5.31 0.83
N LEU A 99 13.67 -5.63 1.82
CA LEU A 99 13.85 -6.80 2.67
C LEU A 99 13.76 -8.11 1.87
N MET A 100 12.85 -8.21 0.90
CA MET A 100 12.75 -9.38 0.02
C MET A 100 14.03 -9.59 -0.79
N LYS A 101 14.66 -8.50 -1.27
CA LYS A 101 15.94 -8.58 -1.98
C LYS A 101 17.08 -9.07 -1.08
N GLN A 102 17.11 -8.65 0.18
CA GLN A 102 18.09 -9.14 1.14
C GLN A 102 17.89 -10.62 1.47
N LEU A 103 16.63 -11.05 1.61
CA LEU A 103 16.29 -12.45 1.87
C LEU A 103 16.74 -13.37 0.73
N ASP A 104 16.54 -12.97 -0.53
CA ASP A 104 16.96 -13.76 -1.71
C ASP A 104 18.49 -13.93 -1.76
N VAL A 105 19.25 -12.89 -1.42
CA VAL A 105 20.72 -12.97 -1.33
C VAL A 105 21.15 -13.96 -0.24
N GLU A 106 20.52 -13.90 0.94
CA GLU A 106 20.87 -14.79 2.05
C GLU A 106 20.45 -16.25 1.78
N GLN A 107 19.31 -16.46 1.11
CA GLN A 107 18.87 -17.78 0.67
C GLN A 107 19.84 -18.40 -0.35
N LYS A 108 20.30 -17.63 -1.34
CA LYS A 108 21.32 -18.10 -2.30
C LYS A 108 22.63 -18.46 -1.61
N LYS A 109 23.07 -17.62 -0.66
CA LYS A 109 24.28 -17.89 0.13
C LYS A 109 24.16 -19.18 0.95
N SER A 110 23.02 -19.41 1.61
CA SER A 110 22.81 -20.64 2.39
C SER A 110 22.69 -21.89 1.51
N ALA A 111 22.15 -21.79 0.30
CA ALA A 111 22.12 -22.89 -0.67
C ALA A 111 23.54 -23.33 -1.08
N VAL A 112 24.39 -22.36 -1.45
CA VAL A 112 25.80 -22.63 -1.80
C VAL A 112 26.56 -23.25 -0.62
N LEU A 113 26.34 -22.74 0.59
CA LEU A 113 27.02 -23.22 1.79
C LEU A 113 26.59 -24.65 2.15
N ASN A 114 25.30 -24.95 2.04
CA ASN A 114 24.79 -26.32 2.23
C ASN A 114 25.32 -27.29 1.18
N GLU A 115 25.44 -26.87 -0.07
CA GLU A 115 25.99 -27.70 -1.15
C GLU A 115 27.47 -28.00 -0.92
N ALA A 116 28.27 -26.99 -0.55
CA ALA A 116 29.66 -27.18 -0.16
C ALA A 116 29.82 -28.11 1.05
N MET A 117 28.94 -27.99 2.05
CA MET A 117 28.96 -28.86 3.23
C MET A 117 28.61 -30.31 2.89
N LYS A 118 27.65 -30.55 1.99
CA LYS A 118 27.32 -31.89 1.50
C LYS A 118 28.48 -32.52 0.72
N GLN A 119 29.15 -31.76 -0.13
CA GLN A 119 30.31 -32.25 -0.89
C GLN A 119 31.46 -32.64 0.06
N SER A 120 31.79 -31.80 1.04
CA SER A 120 32.86 -32.07 2.02
C SER A 120 32.57 -33.29 2.90
N LEU A 121 31.33 -33.46 3.38
CA LEU A 121 30.94 -34.66 4.14
C LEU A 121 30.96 -35.91 3.25
N GLY A 122 30.49 -35.81 2.00
CA GLY A 122 30.49 -36.90 1.03
C GLY A 122 31.90 -37.42 0.76
N THR A 123 32.84 -36.54 0.44
CA THR A 123 34.23 -36.92 0.19
C THR A 123 34.89 -37.55 1.42
N THR A 124 34.63 -37.01 2.61
CA THR A 124 35.23 -37.54 3.85
C THR A 124 34.70 -38.94 4.18
N LEU A 125 33.41 -39.19 3.94
CA LEU A 125 32.79 -40.51 4.10
C LEU A 125 33.30 -41.52 3.08
N GLU A 126 33.48 -41.11 1.82
CA GLU A 126 34.07 -41.95 0.77
C GLU A 126 35.50 -42.37 1.13
N TYR A 127 36.39 -41.42 1.48
CA TYR A 127 37.75 -41.75 1.91
C TYR A 127 37.81 -42.69 3.12
N SER A 128 36.89 -42.50 4.08
CA SER A 128 36.84 -43.35 5.27
C SER A 128 36.36 -44.76 4.96
N ASN A 129 35.41 -44.91 4.02
CA ASN A 129 34.92 -46.20 3.58
C ASN A 129 35.99 -46.97 2.79
N ASP A 130 36.69 -46.32 1.87
CA ASP A 130 37.78 -46.92 1.11
C ASP A 130 38.89 -47.44 2.04
N SER A 131 39.26 -46.63 3.05
CA SER A 131 40.26 -47.04 4.04
C SER A 131 39.78 -48.21 4.91
N LEU A 132 38.48 -48.25 5.25
CA LEU A 132 37.89 -49.37 6.00
C LEU A 132 37.87 -50.66 5.16
N GLU A 133 37.59 -50.55 3.86
CA GLU A 133 37.54 -51.68 2.93
C GLU A 133 38.95 -52.27 2.71
N GLU A 134 39.97 -51.41 2.58
CA GLU A 134 41.37 -51.83 2.52
C GLU A 134 41.80 -52.56 3.81
N LEU A 135 41.40 -52.06 4.99
CA LEU A 135 41.72 -52.69 6.26
C LEU A 135 41.04 -54.07 6.41
N LYS A 136 39.78 -54.20 5.99
CA LYS A 136 39.06 -55.49 5.97
C LYS A 136 39.77 -56.53 5.12
N LEU A 137 40.27 -56.13 3.95
CA LEU A 137 41.04 -57.02 3.08
C LEU A 137 42.32 -57.51 3.77
N LYS A 138 43.08 -56.61 4.40
CA LYS A 138 44.31 -56.98 5.14
C LYS A 138 44.03 -57.92 6.30
N VAL A 139 42.97 -57.68 7.08
CA VAL A 139 42.58 -58.55 8.19
C VAL A 139 42.19 -59.95 7.69
N ASN A 140 41.46 -60.02 6.58
CA ASN A 140 41.03 -61.30 6.02
C ASN A 140 42.20 -62.10 5.42
N ASP A 141 43.20 -61.42 4.85
CA ASP A 141 44.42 -62.06 4.37
C ASP A 141 45.23 -62.66 5.52
N HIS A 142 45.45 -61.88 6.59
CA HIS A 142 46.11 -62.37 7.80
C HIS A 142 45.34 -63.49 8.49
N LEU A 143 44.00 -63.48 8.45
CA LEU A 143 43.21 -64.57 9.00
C LEU A 143 43.48 -65.88 8.24
N ARG A 144 43.54 -65.83 6.90
CA ARG A 144 43.91 -66.99 6.07
C ARG A 144 45.32 -67.48 6.37
N ASP A 145 46.27 -66.56 6.57
CA ASP A 145 47.64 -66.92 6.96
C ASP A 145 47.67 -67.68 8.30
N VAL A 146 46.87 -67.23 9.28
CA VAL A 146 46.76 -67.88 10.59
C VAL A 146 46.10 -69.26 10.46
N GLU A 147 45.00 -69.37 9.72
CA GLU A 147 44.32 -70.66 9.47
C GLU A 147 45.25 -71.66 8.76
N ALA A 148 46.06 -71.19 7.81
CA ALA A 148 47.06 -72.01 7.13
C ALA A 148 48.17 -72.47 8.10
N ALA A 149 48.64 -71.59 8.98
CA ALA A 149 49.63 -71.92 10.00
C ALA A 149 49.08 -72.92 11.03
N GLU A 150 47.83 -72.76 11.48
CA GLU A 150 47.16 -73.70 12.38
C GLU A 150 47.06 -75.09 11.73
N THR A 151 46.62 -75.14 10.48
CA THR A 151 46.53 -76.38 9.70
C THR A 151 47.91 -77.07 9.60
N MET A 152 48.97 -76.32 9.27
CA MET A 152 50.34 -76.83 9.20
C MET A 152 50.86 -77.36 10.55
N ILE A 153 50.52 -76.70 11.67
CA ILE A 153 50.91 -77.14 13.02
C ILE A 153 50.21 -78.47 13.36
N ILE A 154 48.91 -78.60 13.07
CA ILE A 154 48.16 -79.84 13.30
C ILE A 154 48.80 -81.00 12.53
N TYR A 155 49.10 -80.81 11.24
CA TYR A 155 49.78 -81.83 10.44
C TYR A 155 51.19 -82.18 10.94
N SER A 156 51.90 -81.24 11.58
CA SER A 156 53.22 -81.50 12.15
C SER A 156 53.18 -82.26 13.49
N GLN A 157 52.05 -82.26 14.21
CA GLN A 157 51.87 -82.96 15.48
C GLN A 157 51.37 -84.40 15.31
N GLU A 158 50.73 -84.73 14.18
CA GLU A 158 50.30 -86.10 13.84
C GLU A 158 51.41 -86.97 13.22
N ALA A 159 52.62 -86.43 13.02
CA ALA A 159 53.73 -87.10 12.32
C ALA A 159 54.67 -87.95 13.21
N VAL A 160 54.22 -88.45 14.36
CA VAL A 160 55.01 -89.37 15.24
C VAL A 160 54.21 -90.61 15.59
#